data_AF-A0A3M2BQA5-F1
#
_entry.id   AF-A0A3M2BQA5-F1
#
_cell.length_a   1.000
_cell.length_b   1.000
_cell.length_c   1.000
_cell.angle_alpha   90.00
_cell.angle_beta   90.00
_cell.angle_gamma   90.00
#
_symmetry.space_group_name_H-M   'P 1'
#
loop_
_entity.id
_entity.type
_entity.pdbx_description
1 polymer ?
#
loop_
_entity_poly.entity_id
_entity_poly.type
_entity_poly.pdbx_seq_one_letter_code
_entity_poly.pdbx_strand_id
1 'polypeptide(L)' 'MFYRVGGPADAPALVLIHGFPTASWDWHLLWPKLAERFRLLAFDLIGYGL' A
#
# COMPACT_ATOMS: atom_id res chain seq x y z
N MET A 1 6.90 -10.88 -6.34
CA MET A 1 6.72 -9.70 -5.47
C MET A 1 5.32 -9.19 -5.72
N PHE A 2 4.49 -9.16 -4.67
CA PHE A 2 3.13 -8.67 -4.76
C PHE A 2 3.08 -7.19 -4.40
N TYR A 3 2.18 -6.46 -5.06
CA TYR A 3 1.93 -5.07 -4.77
C TYR A 3 0.47 -4.73 -5.01
N ARG A 4 -0.05 -3.77 -4.25
CA ARG A 4 -1.39 -3.22 -4.40
C ARG A 4 -1.29 -1.75 -4.78
N VAL A 5 -2.22 -1.32 -5.62
CA VAL A 5 -2.29 0.05 -6.10
C VAL A 5 -3.71 0.59 -5.94
N GLY A 6 -3.83 1.85 -5.54
CA GLY A 6 -5.13 2.50 -5.35
C GLY A 6 -5.05 4.02 -5.46
N GLY A 7 -6.21 4.66 -5.50
CA GLY A 7 -6.34 6.11 -5.65
C GLY A 7 -6.14 6.62 -7.09
N PRO A 8 -6.39 7.93 -7.32
CA PRO A 8 -6.29 8.56 -8.64
C PRO A 8 -4.89 8.42 -9.25
N ALA A 9 -4.81 8.22 -10.56
CA ALA A 9 -3.55 8.00 -11.26
C ALA A 9 -2.64 9.23 -11.30
N ASP A 10 -3.23 10.42 -11.16
CA ASP A 10 -2.60 11.74 -11.21
C ASP A 10 -2.32 12.36 -9.83
N ALA A 11 -2.74 11.69 -8.75
CA ALA A 11 -2.45 12.12 -7.38
C ALA A 11 -0.97 11.87 -7.01
N PRO A 12 -0.41 12.61 -6.03
CA PRO A 12 0.95 12.39 -5.56
C PRO A 12 1.15 10.94 -5.08
N ALA A 13 2.28 10.34 -5.44
CA ALA A 13 2.58 8.96 -5.08
C ALA A 13 2.93 8.85 -3.58
N LEU A 14 2.33 7.88 -2.91
CA LEU A 14 2.63 7.48 -1.54
C LEU A 14 2.98 6.00 -1.49
N VAL A 15 4.24 5.71 -1.15
CA VAL A 15 4.74 4.33 -0.99
C VAL A 15 4.53 3.88 0.44
N LEU A 16 3.89 2.73 0.61
CA LEU A 16 3.54 2.13 1.88
C LEU A 16 4.36 0.86 2.08
N ILE A 17 5.22 0.86 3.11
CA ILE A 17 6.11 -0.26 3.44
C ILE A 17 5.65 -0.86 4.78
N HIS A 18 5.28 -2.14 4.77
CA HIS A 18 4.85 -2.84 5.99
C HIS A 18 6.02 -3.21 6.91
N GLY A 19 5.69 -3.55 8.17
CA GLY A 19 6.66 -4.00 9.16
C GLY A 19 6.82 -5.53 9.23
N PHE A 20 7.55 -6.01 10.23
CA PHE A 20 7.62 -7.43 10.58
C PHE A 20 6.56 -7.79 11.65
N PRO A 21 5.92 -8.97 11.61
CA PRO A 21 5.92 -10.01 10.58
C PRO A 21 4.69 -9.90 9.64
N THR A 22 4.37 -8.70 9.19
CA THR A 22 3.10 -8.41 8.49
C THR A 22 3.29 -8.29 6.97
N ALA A 23 2.30 -7.72 6.27
CA ALA A 23 2.26 -7.51 4.83
C ALA A 23 1.52 -6.20 4.50
N SER A 24 1.26 -5.91 3.23
CA SER A 24 0.48 -4.76 2.75
C SER A 24 -0.90 -4.61 3.41
N TRP A 25 -1.41 -5.67 4.06
CA TRP A 25 -2.62 -5.63 4.88
C TRP A 25 -2.58 -4.63 6.04
N ASP A 26 -1.39 -4.24 6.54
CA ASP A 26 -1.25 -3.22 7.60
C ASP A 26 -1.98 -1.91 7.25
N TRP A 27 -2.08 -1.63 5.95
CA TRP A 27 -2.67 -0.41 5.44
C TRP A 27 -4.18 -0.52 5.18
N HIS A 28 -4.82 -1.68 5.37
CA HIS A 28 -6.21 -1.91 4.99
C HIS A 28 -7.19 -0.88 5.56
N LEU A 29 -7.04 -0.55 6.85
CA LEU A 29 -7.92 0.40 7.54
C LEU A 29 -7.65 1.86 7.13
N LEU A 30 -6.42 2.17 6.72
CA LEU A 30 -6.03 3.51 6.27
C LEU A 30 -6.27 3.71 4.77
N TRP A 31 -6.39 2.61 4.02
CA TRP A 31 -6.45 2.60 2.57
C TRP A 31 -7.53 3.52 1.99
N PRO A 32 -8.80 3.50 2.44
CA PRO A 32 -9.83 4.35 1.85
C PRO A 32 -9.48 5.84 1.97
N LYS A 33 -9.08 6.27 3.17
CA LYS A 33 -8.76 7.68 3.47
C LYS A 33 -7.51 8.17 2.74
N LEU A 34 -6.49 7.32 2.62
CA LEU A 34 -5.27 7.67 1.90
C LEU A 34 -5.50 7.71 0.38
N ALA A 35 -6.34 6.81 -0.14
CA ALA A 35 -6.64 6.72 -1.57
C ALA A 35 -7.47 7.90 -2.09
N GLU A 36 -8.15 8.65 -1.22
CA GLU A 36 -8.82 9.91 -1.58
C GLU A 36 -7.83 11.02 -2.00
N ARG A 37 -6.57 10.94 -1.53
CA ARG A 37 -5.60 12.04 -1.65
C ARG A 37 -4.32 11.68 -2.39
N PHE A 38 -4.00 10.39 -2.46
CA PHE A 38 -2.71 9.90 -2.95
C PHE A 38 -2.88 8.71 -3.90
N ARG A 39 -1.91 8.57 -4.79
CA ARG A 39 -1.68 7.33 -5.53
C ARG A 39 -0.92 6.37 -4.63
N LEU A 40 -1.62 5.37 -4.08
CA LEU A 40 -1.05 4.43 -3.13
C LEU A 40 -0.31 3.30 -3.84
N LEU A 41 0.88 2.97 -3.33
CA LEU A 41 1.69 1.83 -3.74
C LEU A 41 2.09 1.06 -2.49
N ALA A 42 1.44 -0.07 -2.21
CA ALA A 42 1.80 -0.94 -1.10
C ALA A 42 2.49 -2.19 -1.63
N PHE A 43 3.67 -2.51 -1.11
CA PHE A 43 4.47 -3.65 -1.53
C PHE A 43 4.54 -4.67 -0.42
N ASP A 44 4.43 -5.95 -0.77
CA ASP A 44 4.83 -7.03 0.12
C ASP A 44 6.34 -7.30 -0.07
N LEU A 45 7.10 -7.12 1.01
CA LEU A 45 8.54 -7.38 1.02
C LEU A 45 8.80 -8.86 0.72
N ILE A 46 9.92 -9.15 0.06
CA ILE A 46 10.30 -10.52 -0.31
C ILE A 46 10.29 -11.43 0.93
N GLY A 47 9.53 -12.52 0.86
CA GLY A 47 9.34 -13.47 1.97
C GLY A 47 8.10 -13.22 2.84
N TYR A 48 7.31 -12.17 2.55
CA TYR A 48 6.07 -11.83 3.25
C TYR A 48 4.92 -11.66 2.24
N GLY A 49 3.68 -11.82 2.70
CA GLY A 49 2.49 -11.59 1.87
C GLY A 49 2.14 -12.70 0.87
N LEU A 50 1.36 -12.36 -0.17
CA LEU A 50 0.79 -13.28 -1.18
C LEU A 50 1.14 -12.85 -2.60
#